data_AF-A0A950TLC4-F1
#
_entry.id   AF-A0A950TLC4-F1
#
_cell.length_a   1.000
_cell.length_b   1.000
_cell.length_c   1.000
_cell.angle_alpha   90.00
_cell.angle_beta   90.00
_cell.angle_gamma   90.00
#
_symmetry.space_group_name_H-M   'P 1'
#
loop_
_entity.id
_entity.type
_entity.pdbx_description
1 polymer ?
#
loop_
_entity_poly.entity_id
_entity_poly.type
_entity_poly.pdbx_seq_one_letter_code
_entity_poly.pdbx_strand_id
1 'polypeptide(L)'
;AETGYLQYEISNFSKPGFESRHNVKYWRMEPVFGFGMSAHSFDGRERYANTRSTDEFIRLVETRESPEIMRETIDLASETAFLGLRLEMGIELDGYRRSFGSDIFDSYGERLVELIDAGLLERGDSRLRLTRKGKLLSNEVFAVFV
;
A
#
# COMPACT_ATOMS: atom_id res chain seq x y z
N ALA A 1 0.39 5.41 31.16
CA ALA A 1 1.76 5.86 30.87
C ALA A 1 1.94 5.80 29.35
N GLU A 2 1.98 6.96 28.68
CA GLU A 2 2.28 7.04 27.26
C GLU A 2 3.77 6.76 27.06
N THR A 3 4.07 5.60 26.48
CA THR A 3 5.44 5.07 26.33
C THR A 3 6.22 5.75 25.20
N GLY A 4 5.73 6.86 24.65
CA GLY A 4 6.34 7.64 23.56
C GLY A 4 6.26 6.97 22.18
N TYR A 5 5.43 5.95 22.03
CA TYR A 5 5.20 5.28 20.75
C TYR A 5 4.04 5.93 20.02
N LEU A 6 4.26 6.21 18.73
CA LEU A 6 3.25 6.72 17.82
C LEU A 6 2.90 5.62 16.82
N GLN A 7 1.62 5.53 16.48
CA GLN A 7 1.19 4.73 15.35
C GLN A 7 1.65 5.44 14.08
N TYR A 8 2.50 4.80 13.29
CA TYR A 8 2.94 5.37 12.01
C TYR A 8 2.24 4.69 10.82
N GLU A 9 1.69 3.49 11.04
CA GLU A 9 0.90 2.73 10.09
C GLU A 9 -0.13 1.84 10.80
N ILE A 10 -1.08 1.32 10.05
CA ILE A 10 -2.29 0.65 10.54
C ILE A 10 -2.03 -0.47 11.55
N SER A 11 -0.92 -1.19 11.47
CA SER A 11 -0.61 -2.33 12.34
C SER A 11 0.63 -2.17 13.23
N ASN A 12 1.39 -1.07 13.13
CA ASN A 12 2.63 -0.90 13.91
C ASN A 12 2.79 0.48 14.53
N PHE A 13 3.58 0.47 15.61
CA PHE A 13 3.95 1.62 16.40
C PHE A 13 5.46 1.71 16.51
N SER A 14 6.00 2.93 16.59
CA SER A 14 7.43 3.14 16.83
C SER A 14 7.63 4.42 17.65
N LYS A 15 8.83 4.57 18.23
CA LYS A 15 9.29 5.89 18.62
C LYS A 15 9.57 6.72 17.36
N PRO A 16 9.46 8.05 17.41
CA PRO A 16 9.81 8.91 16.28
C PRO A 16 11.21 8.61 15.74
N GLY A 17 11.34 8.41 14.43
CA GLY A 17 12.61 8.11 13.76
C GLY A 17 12.99 6.62 13.74
N PHE A 18 12.16 5.75 14.32
CA PHE A 18 12.34 4.29 14.32
C PHE A 18 11.23 3.57 13.53
N GLU A 19 10.56 4.27 12.62
CA GLU A 19 9.54 3.69 11.74
C GLU A 19 10.18 2.62 10.83
N SER A 20 9.45 1.54 10.54
CA SER A 20 9.94 0.51 9.62
C SER A 20 10.07 1.09 8.21
N ARG A 21 11.31 1.27 7.76
CA ARG A 21 11.62 1.69 6.39
C ARG A 21 11.03 0.74 5.35
N HIS A 22 10.98 -0.57 5.66
CA HIS A 22 10.40 -1.58 4.78
C HIS A 22 8.89 -1.35 4.64
N ASN A 23 8.15 -1.29 5.74
CA ASN A 23 6.69 -1.13 5.70
C ASN A 23 6.28 0.18 5.03
N VAL A 24 6.94 1.28 5.41
CA VAL A 24 6.65 2.60 4.84
C VAL A 24 6.86 2.61 3.33
N LYS A 25 7.89 1.90 2.83
CA LYS A 25 8.16 1.78 1.40
C LYS A 25 7.02 1.09 0.64
N TYR A 26 6.48 0.00 1.18
CA TYR A 26 5.30 -0.66 0.59
C TYR A 26 4.08 0.25 0.60
N TRP A 27 3.80 0.92 1.72
CA TRP A 27 2.62 1.79 1.85
C TRP A 27 2.69 3.06 1.00
N ARG A 28 3.90 3.47 0.60
CA ARG A 28 4.13 4.59 -0.34
C ARG A 28 4.15 4.18 -1.81
N MET A 29 3.90 2.89 -2.11
CA MET A 29 3.97 2.36 -3.47
C MET A 29 5.34 2.62 -4.15
N GLU A 30 6.42 2.60 -3.37
CA GLU A 30 7.77 2.75 -3.90
C GLU A 30 8.28 1.41 -4.48
N PRO A 31 9.12 1.41 -5.54
CA PRO A 31 9.63 0.18 -6.14
C PRO A 31 10.38 -0.74 -5.17
N VAL A 32 10.00 -2.01 -5.11
CA VAL A 32 10.63 -3.04 -4.25
C VAL A 32 11.08 -4.21 -5.12
N PHE A 33 12.36 -4.56 -5.02
CA PHE A 33 12.95 -5.70 -5.73
C PHE A 33 13.18 -6.83 -4.73
N GLY A 34 12.39 -7.88 -4.85
CA GLY A 34 12.53 -9.11 -4.10
C GLY A 34 13.47 -10.09 -4.82
N PHE A 35 14.33 -10.75 -4.05
CA PHE A 35 15.25 -11.77 -4.54
C PHE A 35 15.05 -13.08 -3.80
N GLY A 36 15.23 -14.20 -4.49
CA GLY A 36 15.02 -15.53 -3.92
C GLY A 36 13.68 -16.16 -4.33
N MET A 37 13.47 -17.39 -3.86
CA MET A 37 12.22 -18.11 -4.04
C MET A 37 11.05 -17.36 -3.41
N SER A 38 9.86 -17.45 -4.02
CA SER A 38 8.64 -16.76 -3.60
C SER A 38 8.74 -15.24 -3.48
N ALA A 39 9.83 -14.62 -3.94
CA ALA A 39 10.01 -13.19 -3.80
C ALA A 39 9.05 -12.45 -4.71
N HIS A 40 8.36 -11.46 -4.14
CA HIS A 40 7.51 -10.53 -4.87
C HIS A 40 8.26 -9.22 -5.10
N SER A 41 8.04 -8.64 -6.26
CA SER A 41 8.63 -7.38 -6.67
C SER A 41 7.59 -6.45 -7.28
N PHE A 42 7.89 -5.16 -7.23
CA PHE A 42 7.19 -4.11 -7.92
C PHE A 42 8.20 -3.10 -8.44
N ASP A 43 8.24 -2.86 -9.74
CA ASP A 43 9.25 -1.98 -10.36
C ASP A 43 8.80 -0.51 -10.52
N GLY A 44 7.60 -0.17 -10.04
CA GLY A 44 6.96 1.12 -10.30
C GLY A 44 5.80 1.05 -11.29
N ARG A 45 5.64 -0.07 -12.00
CA ARG A 45 4.60 -0.27 -13.02
C ARG A 45 3.94 -1.64 -12.93
N GLU A 46 4.76 -2.68 -12.79
CA GLU A 46 4.30 -4.07 -12.81
C GLU A 46 4.67 -4.77 -11.51
N ARG A 47 3.82 -5.70 -11.09
CA ARG A 47 4.14 -6.68 -10.05
C ARG A 47 4.60 -7.96 -10.69
N TYR A 48 5.59 -8.59 -10.09
CA TYR A 48 6.06 -9.88 -10.55
C TYR A 48 6.56 -10.72 -9.38
N ALA A 49 6.59 -12.03 -9.58
CA ALA A 49 6.94 -12.97 -8.53
C ALA A 49 7.79 -14.12 -9.06
N ASN A 50 8.76 -14.53 -8.24
CA ASN A 50 9.55 -15.72 -8.49
C ASN A 50 8.79 -16.99 -8.09
N THR A 51 9.17 -18.11 -8.69
CA THR A 51 8.62 -19.44 -8.35
C THR A 51 8.67 -19.70 -6.84
N ARG A 52 7.61 -20.36 -6.36
CA ARG A 52 7.50 -20.82 -4.97
C ARG A 52 8.22 -22.15 -4.73
N SER A 53 8.58 -22.87 -5.79
CA SER A 53 9.28 -24.15 -5.70
C SER A 53 10.77 -23.93 -5.50
N THR A 54 11.32 -24.44 -4.40
CA THR A 54 12.76 -24.36 -4.09
C THR A 54 13.59 -25.02 -5.19
N ASP A 55 13.24 -26.24 -5.59
CA ASP A 55 14.00 -27.02 -6.57
C ASP A 55 13.97 -26.35 -7.95
N GLU A 56 12.82 -25.79 -8.33
CA GLU A 56 12.69 -25.03 -9.57
C GLU A 56 13.51 -23.74 -9.53
N PHE A 57 13.44 -22.99 -8.43
CA PHE A 57 14.20 -21.76 -8.26
C PHE A 57 15.70 -22.02 -8.39
N ILE A 58 16.22 -23.03 -7.68
CA ILE A 58 17.64 -23.41 -7.73
C ILE A 58 18.02 -23.78 -9.16
N ARG A 59 17.26 -24.66 -9.81
CA ARG A 59 17.51 -25.07 -11.19
C ARG A 59 17.58 -23.88 -12.14
N LEU A 60 16.56 -23.01 -12.12
CA LEU A 60 16.49 -21.84 -13.00
C LEU A 60 17.69 -20.92 -12.79
N VAL A 61 18.03 -20.61 -11.53
CA VAL A 61 19.19 -19.76 -11.20
C VAL A 61 20.52 -20.38 -11.65
N GLU A 62 20.73 -21.68 -11.40
CA GLU A 62 21.96 -22.39 -11.81
C GLU A 62 22.11 -22.44 -13.34
N THR A 63 20.99 -22.56 -14.06
CA THR A 63 20.95 -22.50 -15.54
C THR A 63 20.94 -21.08 -16.11
N ARG A 64 20.95 -20.04 -15.27
CA ARG A 64 20.83 -18.62 -15.66
C ARG A 64 19.53 -18.28 -16.40
N GLU A 65 18.46 -18.99 -16.08
CA GLU A 65 17.10 -18.71 -16.55
C GLU A 65 16.35 -17.83 -15.54
N SER A 66 15.25 -17.20 -15.98
CA SER A 66 14.43 -16.36 -15.10
C SER A 66 13.57 -17.22 -14.17
N PRO A 67 13.61 -16.99 -12.83
CA PRO A 67 12.69 -17.62 -11.90
C PRO A 67 11.30 -16.99 -11.86
N GLU A 68 11.05 -15.93 -12.65
CA GLU A 68 9.77 -15.23 -12.70
C GLU A 68 8.67 -16.11 -13.29
N ILE A 69 7.58 -16.32 -12.53
CA ILE A 69 6.44 -17.14 -12.96
C ILE A 69 5.16 -16.32 -13.17
N MET A 70 5.17 -15.05 -12.79
CA MET A 70 4.01 -14.16 -12.83
C MET A 70 4.49 -12.74 -13.05
N ARG A 71 3.82 -12.02 -13.94
CA ARG A 71 3.95 -10.59 -14.15
C ARG A 71 2.59 -10.01 -14.48
N GLU A 72 2.23 -8.93 -13.82
CA GLU A 72 0.96 -8.24 -14.02
C GLU A 72 1.14 -6.72 -14.03
N THR A 73 0.41 -6.05 -14.91
CA THR A 73 0.19 -4.62 -14.81
C THR A 73 -0.92 -4.36 -13.80
N ILE A 74 -0.72 -3.37 -12.92
CA ILE A 74 -1.68 -3.02 -11.86
C ILE A 74 -2.29 -1.64 -12.11
N ASP A 75 -3.47 -1.40 -11.53
CA ASP A 75 -4.01 -0.05 -11.42
C ASP A 75 -3.26 0.71 -10.32
N LEU A 76 -2.28 1.52 -10.73
CA LEU A 76 -1.47 2.32 -9.82
C LEU A 76 -2.28 3.32 -9.00
N ALA A 77 -3.38 3.85 -9.54
CA ALA A 77 -4.19 4.85 -8.86
C ALA A 77 -5.00 4.19 -7.74
N SER A 78 -5.57 3.01 -8.00
CA SER A 78 -6.27 2.23 -6.98
C SER A 78 -5.32 1.72 -5.89
N GLU A 79 -4.18 1.16 -6.29
CA GLU A 79 -3.18 0.61 -5.38
C GLU A 79 -2.54 1.68 -4.48
N THR A 80 -2.26 2.86 -5.03
CA THR A 80 -1.77 4.00 -4.24
C THR A 80 -2.79 4.41 -3.17
N ALA A 81 -4.07 4.37 -3.49
CA ALA A 81 -5.12 4.69 -2.53
C ALA A 81 -5.25 3.62 -1.43
N PHE A 82 -5.34 2.35 -1.83
CA PHE A 82 -5.41 1.21 -0.92
C PHE A 82 -4.23 1.20 0.06
N LEU A 83 -3.01 1.31 -0.45
CA LEU A 83 -1.78 1.21 0.35
C LEU A 83 -1.52 2.48 1.16
N GLY A 84 -1.79 3.65 0.59
CA GLY A 84 -1.58 4.94 1.25
C GLY A 84 -2.42 5.12 2.51
N LEU A 85 -3.67 4.60 2.52
CA LEU A 85 -4.54 4.64 3.70
C LEU A 85 -4.04 3.78 4.87
N ARG A 86 -3.07 2.89 4.64
CA ARG A 86 -2.42 2.12 5.70
C ARG A 86 -1.44 2.97 6.51
N LEU A 87 -1.00 4.12 6.00
CA LEU A 87 -0.19 5.07 6.77
C LEU A 87 -1.06 5.88 7.72
N GLU A 88 -0.53 6.24 8.89
CA GLU A 88 -1.22 7.14 9.83
C GLU A 88 -1.60 8.47 9.17
N MET A 89 -0.69 8.98 8.34
CA MET A 89 -0.88 10.24 7.62
C MET A 89 -1.86 10.11 6.45
N GLY A 90 -2.25 8.89 6.07
CA GLY A 90 -3.09 8.62 4.91
C GLY A 90 -2.54 9.15 3.58
N ILE A 91 -3.45 9.39 2.65
CA ILE A 91 -3.16 9.86 1.29
C ILE A 91 -3.07 11.39 1.28
N GLU A 92 -2.08 11.95 0.58
CA GLU A 92 -1.97 13.38 0.27
C GLU A 92 -2.72 13.65 -1.05
N LEU A 93 -3.80 14.45 -0.99
CA LEU A 93 -4.77 14.58 -2.08
C LEU A 93 -4.20 15.30 -3.31
N ASP A 94 -3.42 16.36 -3.12
CA ASP A 94 -2.78 17.05 -4.24
C ASP A 94 -1.69 16.17 -4.86
N GLY A 95 -0.99 15.38 -4.05
CA GLY A 95 -0.01 14.40 -4.48
C GLY A 95 -0.63 13.33 -5.36
N TYR A 96 -1.75 12.76 -4.90
CA TYR A 96 -2.54 11.82 -5.70
C TYR A 96 -2.94 12.44 -7.04
N ARG A 97 -3.49 13.66 -7.01
CA ARG A 97 -3.90 14.38 -8.20
C ARG A 97 -2.75 14.67 -9.16
N ARG A 98 -1.58 15.06 -8.65
CA ARG A 98 -0.38 15.27 -9.48
C ARG A 98 0.10 13.98 -10.13
N SER A 99 -0.02 12.84 -9.45
CA SER A 99 0.42 11.54 -9.97
C SER A 99 -0.52 10.95 -11.02
N PHE A 100 -1.84 11.13 -10.87
CA PHE A 100 -2.84 10.45 -11.71
C PHE A 100 -3.69 11.38 -12.58
N GLY A 101 -3.59 12.69 -12.39
CA GLY A 101 -4.34 13.68 -13.18
C GLY A 101 -5.80 13.86 -12.79
N SER A 102 -6.31 13.09 -11.82
CA SER A 102 -7.69 13.17 -11.30
C SER A 102 -7.72 13.25 -9.77
N ASP A 103 -8.82 13.77 -9.23
CA ASP A 103 -9.07 13.68 -7.79
C ASP A 103 -9.51 12.25 -7.44
N ILE A 104 -9.13 11.74 -6.26
CA ILE A 104 -9.56 10.41 -5.79
C ILE A 104 -11.09 10.35 -5.65
N PHE A 105 -11.74 11.47 -5.34
CA PHE A 105 -13.19 11.57 -5.25
C PHE A 105 -13.87 11.53 -6.63
N ASP A 106 -13.15 11.80 -7.73
CA ASP A 106 -13.73 11.64 -9.07
C ASP A 106 -13.98 10.16 -9.39
N SER A 107 -13.09 9.28 -8.92
CA SER A 107 -13.18 7.82 -9.16
C SER A 107 -14.01 7.08 -8.10
N TYR A 108 -13.94 7.51 -6.84
CA TYR A 108 -14.50 6.76 -5.70
C TYR A 108 -15.49 7.56 -4.84
N GLY A 109 -15.91 8.75 -5.29
CA GLY A 109 -16.56 9.77 -4.47
C GLY A 109 -17.74 9.29 -3.62
N GLU A 110 -18.72 8.61 -4.23
CA GLU A 110 -19.90 8.10 -3.51
C GLU A 110 -19.51 7.17 -2.36
N ARG A 111 -18.69 6.15 -2.64
CA ARG A 111 -18.21 5.19 -1.64
C ARG A 111 -17.34 5.85 -0.57
N LEU A 112 -16.50 6.83 -0.93
CA LEU A 112 -15.70 7.58 0.03
C LEU A 112 -16.56 8.45 0.95
N VAL A 113 -17.61 9.08 0.43
CA VAL A 113 -18.56 9.86 1.23
C VAL A 113 -19.29 8.96 2.22
N GLU A 114 -19.78 7.80 1.79
CA GLU A 114 -20.41 6.82 2.69
C GLU A 114 -19.47 6.40 3.84
N LEU A 115 -18.19 6.16 3.55
CA LEU A 115 -17.20 5.80 4.56
C LEU A 115 -16.85 6.95 5.51
N ILE A 116 -16.89 8.20 5.02
CA ILE A 116 -16.73 9.40 5.85
C ILE A 116 -17.94 9.55 6.78
N ASP A 117 -19.15 9.43 6.25
CA ASP A 117 -20.40 9.52 7.02
C ASP A 117 -20.51 8.40 8.06
N ALA A 118 -19.99 7.20 7.74
CA ALA A 118 -19.86 6.09 8.68
C ALA A 118 -18.76 6.29 9.74
N GLY A 119 -17.96 7.37 9.64
CA GLY A 119 -16.85 7.70 10.51
C GLY A 119 -15.66 6.77 10.38
N LEU A 120 -15.49 6.10 9.24
CA LEU A 120 -14.34 5.22 8.95
C LEU A 120 -13.19 5.99 8.30
N LEU A 121 -13.51 6.98 7.47
CA LEU A 121 -12.55 7.92 6.90
C LEU A 121 -12.76 9.31 7.47
N GLU A 122 -11.69 10.09 7.50
CA GLU A 122 -11.77 11.54 7.68
C GLU A 122 -10.99 12.24 6.57
N ARG A 123 -11.63 13.27 6.02
CA ARG A 123 -11.04 14.17 5.03
C ARG A 123 -10.67 15.47 5.74
N GLY A 124 -9.37 15.72 5.86
CA GLY A 124 -8.84 17.05 6.18
C GLY A 124 -8.63 17.87 4.91
N ASP A 125 -8.06 19.06 5.05
CA ASP A 125 -7.85 19.99 3.93
C ASP A 125 -6.97 19.41 2.81
N SER A 126 -5.92 18.66 3.18
CA SER A 126 -4.93 18.11 2.23
C SER A 126 -4.81 16.59 2.25
N ARG A 127 -5.51 15.90 3.17
CA ARG A 127 -5.32 14.47 3.42
C ARG A 127 -6.61 13.72 3.65
N LEU A 128 -6.65 12.48 3.16
CA LEU A 128 -7.67 11.49 3.47
C LEU A 128 -7.02 10.36 4.27
N ARG A 129 -7.55 10.05 5.46
CA ARG A 129 -6.97 9.04 6.36
C ARG A 129 -8.04 8.24 7.10
N LEU A 130 -7.63 7.07 7.60
CA LEU A 130 -8.48 6.26 8.47
C LEU A 130 -8.66 6.96 9.82
N THR A 131 -9.90 6.99 10.31
CA THR A 131 -10.15 7.33 11.71
C THR A 131 -9.72 6.16 12.61
N ARG A 132 -9.76 6.35 13.93
CA ARG A 132 -9.55 5.23 14.88
C ARG A 132 -10.53 4.07 14.64
N LYS A 133 -11.79 4.37 14.30
CA LYS A 133 -12.80 3.35 13.94
C LYS A 133 -12.47 2.73 12.58
N GLY A 134 -12.04 3.54 11.62
CA GLY A 134 -11.58 3.10 10.31
C GLY A 134 -10.45 2.09 10.37
N LYS A 135 -9.45 2.27 11.24
CA LYS A 135 -8.35 1.31 11.41
C LYS A 135 -8.85 -0.07 11.85
N LEU A 136 -9.84 -0.13 12.74
CA LEU A 136 -10.45 -1.38 13.21
C LEU A 136 -11.28 -2.08 12.14
N LEU A 137 -11.90 -1.31 11.23
CA LEU A 137 -12.75 -1.80 10.13
C LEU A 137 -12.10 -1.53 8.77
N SER A 138 -10.77 -1.61 8.72
CA SER A 138 -10.01 -1.13 7.56
C SER A 138 -10.27 -1.93 6.29
N ASN A 139 -10.58 -3.22 6.41
CA ASN A 139 -10.95 -4.05 5.27
C ASN A 139 -12.23 -3.53 4.57
N GLU A 140 -13.19 -2.95 5.30
CA GLU A 140 -14.39 -2.34 4.71
C GLU A 140 -14.02 -1.11 3.88
N VAL A 141 -13.06 -0.32 4.34
CA VAL A 141 -12.52 0.84 3.60
C VAL A 141 -11.77 0.37 2.37
N PHE A 142 -10.91 -0.65 2.53
CA PHE A 142 -10.05 -1.14 1.47
C PHE A 142 -10.79 -1.80 0.32
N ALA A 143 -11.94 -2.43 0.57
CA ALA A 143 -12.81 -3.01 -0.45
C ALA A 143 -13.36 -2.00 -1.48
N VAL A 144 -13.12 -0.69 -1.29
CA VAL A 144 -13.43 0.34 -2.28
C VAL A 144 -12.48 0.32 -3.47
N PHE A 145 -11.25 -0.15 -3.26
CA PHE A 145 -10.13 -0.06 -4.21
C PHE A 145 -9.75 -1.40 -4.85
N VAL A 146 -10.60 -2.43 -4.71
CA VAL A 146 -10.37 -3.79 -5.22
C VAL A 146 -11.53 -4.22 -6.09
#